data_AF-A6NSX1-F1
#
_entry.id   AF-A6NSX1-F1
#
_cell.length_a   1.000
_cell.length_b   1.000
_cell.length_c   1.000
_cell.angle_alpha   90.00
_cell.angle_beta   90.00
_cell.angle_gamma   90.00
#
_symmetry.space_group_name_H-M   'P 1'
#
loop_
_entity.id
_entity.type
_entity.pdbx_description
1 polymer ?
#
loop_
_entity_poly.entity_id
_entity_poly.type
_entity_poly.pdbx_seq_one_letter_code
_entity_poly.pdbx_strand_id
1 'polypeptide(L)'
;MLIADFIHAMEKKDYKAMSQCFASQCRLFDYCTPEGTPNFFVYGRRAMDMFYHNKFILGGLSVSSPRIVDERTVNFYISYGGIINHAVANIESYDSTTGLIKELVIRPA
;
A
#
# COMPACT_ATOMS: atom_id res chain seq x y z
N MET A 1 0.39 -13.74 -6.11
CA MET A 1 -0.42 -13.62 -4.87
C MET A 1 -0.06 -12.39 -4.04
N LEU A 2 1.20 -11.98 -3.99
CA LEU A 2 1.67 -10.89 -3.12
C LEU A 2 0.91 -9.58 -3.26
N ILE A 3 0.68 -9.10 -4.48
CA ILE A 3 -0.09 -7.86 -4.67
C ILE A 3 -1.58 -8.04 -4.36
N ALA A 4 -2.10 -9.26 -4.49
CA ALA A 4 -3.49 -9.58 -4.18
C ALA A 4 -3.75 -9.53 -2.66
N ASP A 5 -2.84 -10.09 -1.86
CA ASP A 5 -2.93 -10.02 -0.40
C ASP A 5 -2.81 -8.57 0.10
N PHE A 6 -1.89 -7.80 -0.50
CA PHE A 6 -1.75 -6.37 -0.22
C PHE A 6 -3.07 -5.61 -0.50
N ILE A 7 -3.63 -5.73 -1.71
CA ILE A 7 -4.83 -4.95 -2.06
C ILE A 7 -6.07 -5.40 -1.30
N HIS A 8 -6.19 -6.69 -0.99
CA HIS A 8 -7.28 -7.20 -0.15
C HIS A 8 -7.21 -6.66 1.28
N ALA A 9 -6.00 -6.54 1.85
CA ALA A 9 -5.80 -5.90 3.14
C ALA A 9 -6.13 -4.40 3.10
N MET A 10 -5.85 -3.69 1.99
CA MET A 10 -6.30 -2.31 1.78
C MET A 10 -7.84 -2.20 1.77
N GLU A 11 -8.52 -3.04 0.98
CA GLU A 11 -9.98 -3.03 0.84
C GLU A 11 -10.67 -3.27 2.19
N LYS A 12 -10.15 -4.22 2.96
CA LYS A 12 -10.67 -4.56 4.29
C LYS A 12 -10.25 -3.60 5.39
N LYS A 13 -9.35 -2.65 5.09
CA LYS A 13 -8.73 -1.76 6.09
C LYS A 13 -8.09 -2.56 7.24
N ASP A 14 -7.52 -3.73 6.92
CA ASP A 14 -6.88 -4.62 7.88
C ASP A 14 -5.39 -4.29 7.99
N TYR A 15 -5.04 -3.36 8.88
CA TYR A 15 -3.66 -2.92 9.06
C TYR A 15 -2.72 -4.03 9.56
N LYS A 16 -3.27 -5.04 10.27
CA LYS A 16 -2.47 -6.17 10.75
C LYS A 16 -2.09 -7.06 9.57
N ALA A 17 -3.05 -7.49 8.76
CA ALA A 17 -2.80 -8.27 7.55
C ALA A 17 -1.92 -7.49 6.55
N MET A 18 -2.16 -6.18 6.42
CA MET A 18 -1.36 -5.27 5.59
C MET A 18 0.11 -5.32 5.98
N SER A 19 0.45 -5.13 7.26
CA SER A 19 1.84 -5.16 7.70
C SER A 19 2.50 -6.54 7.52
N GLN A 20 1.73 -7.64 7.59
CA GLN A 20 2.25 -8.99 7.35
C GLN A 20 2.59 -9.27 5.89
N CYS A 21 2.15 -8.45 4.94
CA CYS A 21 2.58 -8.55 3.54
C CYS A 21 4.06 -8.13 3.36
N PHE A 22 4.64 -7.42 4.33
CA PHE A 22 5.97 -6.81 4.22
C PHE A 22 7.05 -7.57 5.00
N ALA A 23 8.27 -7.54 4.47
CA ALA A 23 9.46 -8.03 5.15
C ALA A 23 9.84 -7.12 6.33
N SER A 24 10.67 -7.62 7.25
CA SER A 24 11.13 -6.82 8.40
C SER A 24 11.83 -5.52 7.96
N GLN A 25 12.70 -5.61 6.97
CA GLN A 25 13.39 -4.51 6.30
C GLN A 25 12.71 -4.22 4.97
N CYS A 26 11.62 -3.46 5.01
CA CYS A 26 10.84 -3.07 3.84
C CYS A 26 10.78 -1.55 3.69
N ARG A 27 10.33 -1.08 2.53
CA ARG A 27 10.04 0.33 2.27
C ARG A 27 8.81 0.50 1.39
N LEU A 28 8.05 1.55 1.67
CA LEU A 28 6.90 2.00 0.89
C LEU A 28 7.18 3.43 0.45
N PHE A 29 6.95 3.70 -0.82
CA PHE A 29 6.92 5.05 -1.36
C PHE A 29 5.54 5.33 -1.92
N ASP A 30 4.80 6.23 -1.30
CA ASP A 30 3.49 6.67 -1.78
C ASP A 30 3.57 8.10 -2.30
N TYR A 31 3.46 8.22 -3.62
CA TYR A 31 3.44 9.46 -4.38
C TYR A 31 2.02 9.87 -4.81
N CYS A 32 0.98 9.18 -4.32
CA CYS A 32 -0.43 9.40 -4.64
C CYS A 32 -1.13 10.30 -3.61
N THR A 33 -0.38 11.02 -2.80
CA THR A 33 -0.94 11.91 -1.79
C THR A 33 -1.65 13.10 -2.44
N PRO A 34 -2.69 13.66 -1.79
CA PRO A 34 -3.35 14.87 -2.29
C PRO A 34 -2.38 16.03 -2.50
N GLU A 35 -2.74 16.94 -3.41
CA GLU A 35 -1.98 18.16 -3.66
C GLU A 35 -1.75 18.94 -2.35
N GLY A 36 -0.53 19.46 -2.18
CA GLY A 36 -0.12 20.16 -0.95
C GLY A 36 0.21 19.24 0.24
N THR A 37 0.04 17.92 0.11
CA THR A 37 0.46 16.94 1.13
C THR A 37 1.81 16.34 0.75
N PRO A 38 2.78 16.23 1.67
CA PRO A 38 4.02 15.51 1.41
C PRO A 38 3.76 14.03 1.10
N ASN A 39 4.55 13.48 0.17
CA ASN A 39 4.58 12.04 -0.11
C ASN A 39 4.87 11.24 1.16
N PHE A 40 4.35 10.01 1.25
CA PHE A 40 4.60 9.14 2.40
C PHE A 40 5.72 8.15 2.09
N PHE A 41 6.77 8.19 2.91
CA PHE A 41 7.88 7.23 2.86
C PHE A 41 7.93 6.47 4.18
N VAL A 42 7.71 5.16 4.13
CA VAL A 42 7.59 4.33 5.33
C VAL A 42 8.65 3.25 5.28
N TYR A 43 9.39 3.06 6.37
CA TYR A 43 10.52 2.14 6.46
C TYR A 43 10.33 1.14 7.60
N GLY A 44 10.37 -0.14 7.25
CA GLY A 44 10.23 -1.26 8.18
C GLY A 44 8.78 -1.64 8.48
N ARG A 45 8.55 -2.95 8.71
CA ARG A 45 7.21 -3.51 8.92
C ARG A 45 6.45 -2.90 10.09
N ARG A 46 7.12 -2.56 11.19
CA ARG A 46 6.48 -1.92 12.35
C ARG A 46 5.95 -0.52 12.00
N ALA A 47 6.66 0.21 11.13
CA ALA A 47 6.18 1.48 10.64
C ALA A 47 4.98 1.30 9.69
N MET A 48 4.94 0.23 8.88
CA MET A 48 3.75 -0.10 8.07
C MET A 48 2.52 -0.34 8.93
N ASP A 49 2.66 -1.12 10.00
CA ASP A 49 1.57 -1.39 10.95
C ASP A 49 1.01 -0.09 11.54
N MET A 50 1.87 0.78 12.07
CA MET A 50 1.46 2.06 12.63
C MET A 50 0.89 3.04 11.59
N PHE A 51 1.52 3.11 10.41
CA PHE A 51 1.10 3.97 9.31
C PHE A 51 -0.31 3.59 8.84
N TYR A 52 -0.52 2.32 8.48
CA TYR A 52 -1.82 1.87 8.00
C TYR A 52 -2.88 1.82 9.10
N HIS A 53 -2.50 1.55 10.36
CA HIS A 53 -3.42 1.73 11.49
C HIS A 53 -3.95 3.17 11.52
N ASN A 54 -3.06 4.16 11.49
CA ASN A 54 -3.47 5.56 11.49
C ASN A 54 -4.30 5.91 10.24
N LYS A 55 -3.86 5.50 9.05
CA LYS A 55 -4.54 5.84 7.80
C LYS A 55 -5.93 5.21 7.67
N PHE A 56 -6.10 3.96 8.11
CA PHE A 56 -7.38 3.27 8.03
C PHE A 56 -8.39 3.74 9.07
N ILE A 57 -7.95 4.02 10.30
CA ILE A 57 -8.85 4.36 11.41
C ILE A 57 -9.13 5.86 11.49
N LEU A 58 -8.10 6.70 11.33
CA LEU A 58 -8.20 8.16 11.53
C LEU A 58 -8.06 8.95 10.22
N GLY A 59 -7.21 8.47 9.31
CA GLY A 59 -6.86 9.18 8.08
C GLY A 59 -7.88 9.05 6.94
N GLY A 60 -8.95 8.28 7.13
CA GLY A 60 -10.00 8.09 6.12
C GLY A 60 -9.51 7.41 4.84
N LEU A 61 -8.37 6.70 4.88
CA LEU A 61 -7.85 6.00 3.71
C LEU A 61 -8.80 4.87 3.32
N SER A 62 -9.16 4.83 2.04
CA SER A 62 -9.94 3.75 1.45
C SER A 62 -9.51 3.49 0.01
N VAL A 63 -9.78 2.30 -0.50
CA VAL A 63 -9.51 1.93 -1.89
C VAL A 63 -10.75 1.36 -2.54
N SER A 64 -10.81 1.41 -3.87
CA SER A 64 -11.91 0.84 -4.64
C SER A 64 -11.47 0.41 -6.04
N SER A 65 -12.27 -0.48 -6.64
CA SER A 65 -12.11 -0.99 -8.00
C SER A 65 -10.71 -1.49 -8.33
N PRO A 66 -10.11 -2.38 -7.52
CA PRO A 66 -8.79 -2.91 -7.81
C PRO A 66 -8.82 -3.80 -9.06
N ARG A 67 -7.84 -3.61 -9.91
CA ARG A 67 -7.57 -4.40 -11.11
C ARG A 67 -6.12 -4.86 -11.07
N ILE A 68 -5.94 -6.12 -10.67
CA ILE A 68 -4.64 -6.78 -10.69
C ILE A 68 -4.21 -6.93 -12.15
N VAL A 69 -3.02 -6.42 -12.47
CA VAL A 69 -2.43 -6.51 -13.82
C VAL A 69 -1.58 -7.77 -13.91
N ASP A 70 -0.78 -8.02 -12.88
CA ASP A 70 0.10 -9.17 -12.75
C ASP A 70 0.35 -9.45 -11.26
N GLU A 71 1.28 -10.35 -10.93
CA GLU A 71 1.55 -10.74 -9.54
C GLU A 71 2.11 -9.64 -8.64
N ARG A 72 2.59 -8.54 -9.23
CA ARG A 72 3.28 -7.42 -8.57
C ARG A 72 2.59 -6.08 -8.75
N THR A 73 1.68 -5.96 -9.69
CA THR A 73 1.08 -4.69 -10.11
C THR A 73 -0.43 -4.70 -9.97
N VAL A 74 -0.98 -3.65 -9.35
CA VAL A 74 -2.43 -3.43 -9.26
C VAL A 74 -2.76 -1.97 -9.56
N ASN A 75 -3.78 -1.76 -10.40
CA ASN A 75 -4.42 -0.46 -10.61
C ASN A 75 -5.63 -0.35 -9.68
N PHE A 76 -5.85 0.79 -9.04
CA PHE A 76 -7.00 1.00 -8.15
C PHE A 76 -7.24 2.49 -7.94
N TYR A 77 -8.40 2.83 -7.39
CA TYR A 77 -8.63 4.19 -6.88
C TYR A 77 -8.33 4.23 -5.39
N ILE A 78 -7.51 5.18 -4.96
CA ILE A 78 -7.20 5.43 -3.56
C ILE A 78 -7.81 6.77 -3.12
N SER A 79 -8.47 6.78 -1.98
CA SER A 79 -8.99 7.98 -1.35
C SER A 79 -8.21 8.31 -0.09
N TYR A 80 -7.72 9.54 0.00
CA TYR A 80 -7.10 10.12 1.19
C TYR A 80 -8.07 11.10 1.84
N GLY A 81 -8.97 10.59 2.70
CA GLY A 81 -9.93 11.45 3.41
C GLY A 81 -10.94 12.13 2.49
N GLY A 82 -11.32 11.49 1.37
CA GLY A 82 -12.31 11.99 0.41
C GLY A 82 -11.73 12.45 -0.93
N ILE A 83 -10.43 12.76 -1.00
CA ILE A 83 -9.76 13.09 -2.28
C ILE A 83 -9.36 11.79 -2.96
N ILE A 84 -9.91 11.52 -4.15
CA ILE A 84 -9.75 10.26 -4.89
C ILE A 84 -8.70 10.44 -6.01
N ASN A 85 -7.70 9.58 -6.03
CA ASN A 85 -6.67 9.49 -7.07
C ASN A 85 -6.71 8.11 -7.73
N HIS A 86 -6.42 8.07 -9.04
CA HIS A 86 -6.15 6.81 -9.73
C HIS A 86 -4.68 6.43 -9.51
N ALA A 87 -4.45 5.24 -8.96
CA ALA A 87 -3.14 4.81 -8.49
C ALA A 87 -2.73 3.45 -9.08
N VAL A 88 -1.43 3.30 -9.27
CA VAL A 88 -0.76 2.03 -9.52
C VAL A 88 0.13 1.73 -8.34
N ALA A 89 -0.05 0.55 -7.73
CA ALA A 89 0.93 -0.02 -6.81
C ALA A 89 1.75 -1.08 -7.53
N ASN A 90 3.07 -1.01 -7.40
CA ASN A 90 4.02 -1.97 -7.96
C ASN A 90 4.99 -2.47 -6.87
N ILE A 91 5.15 -3.78 -6.78
CA ILE A 91 6.18 -4.42 -5.96
C ILE A 91 7.50 -4.43 -6.75
N GLU A 92 8.39 -3.49 -6.43
CA GLU A 92 9.71 -3.38 -7.06
C GLU A 92 10.64 -4.52 -6.62
N SER A 93 10.56 -4.90 -5.34
CA SER A 93 11.33 -6.04 -4.81
C SER A 93 10.62 -6.76 -3.67
N TYR A 94 10.94 -8.04 -3.53
CA TYR A 94 10.39 -8.93 -2.52
C TYR A 94 11.46 -9.94 -2.09
N ASP A 95 11.21 -10.60 -0.97
CA ASP A 95 12.04 -11.68 -0.49
C ASP A 95 11.70 -12.98 -1.22
N SER A 96 12.65 -13.55 -1.96
CA SER A 96 12.40 -14.76 -2.77
C SER A 96 12.13 -16.02 -1.93
N THR A 97 12.53 -16.03 -0.65
CA THR A 97 12.36 -17.18 0.25
C THR A 97 10.99 -17.14 0.94
N THR A 98 10.60 -15.95 1.41
CA THR A 98 9.37 -15.78 2.20
C THR A 98 8.21 -15.21 1.39
N GLY A 99 8.46 -14.70 0.19
CA GLY A 99 7.51 -13.95 -0.63
C GLY A 99 7.36 -12.49 -0.20
N LEU A 100 7.71 -12.11 1.04
CA LEU A 100 7.34 -10.82 1.62
C LEU A 100 7.88 -9.60 0.86
N ILE A 101 7.08 -8.53 0.77
CA ILE A 101 7.41 -7.30 0.06
C ILE A 101 8.59 -6.59 0.73
N LYS A 102 9.63 -6.27 -0.06
CA LYS A 102 10.77 -5.45 0.37
C LYS A 102 10.62 -4.00 -0.09
N GLU A 103 10.04 -3.77 -1.26
CA GLU A 103 9.77 -2.43 -1.76
C GLU A 103 8.44 -2.39 -2.51
N LEU A 104 7.57 -1.46 -2.11
CA LEU A 104 6.34 -1.13 -2.81
C LEU A 104 6.35 0.35 -3.19
N VAL A 105 6.00 0.64 -4.43
CA VAL A 105 5.81 2.01 -4.92
C VAL A 105 4.35 2.19 -5.30
N ILE A 106 3.71 3.23 -4.78
CA ILE A 106 2.37 3.69 -5.16
C ILE A 106 2.53 5.03 -5.87
N ARG A 107 2.05 5.12 -7.10
CA ARG A 107 2.18 6.32 -7.94
C ARG A 107 0.91 6.61 -8.71
N PRO A 108 0.67 7.87 -9.14
CA PRO A 108 -0.41 8.18 -10.06
C PRO A 108 -0.31 7.30 -11.31
N ALA A 109 -1.45 6.77 -11.74
CA ALA A 109 -1.57 5.89 -12.90
C ALA A 109 -1.38 6.63 -14.23
#